data_AF-A0A430R4D6-F1
#
_entry.id   AF-A0A430R4D6-F1
#
_cell.length_a   1.000
_cell.length_b   1.000
_cell.length_c   1.000
_cell.angle_alpha   90.00
_cell.angle_beta   90.00
_cell.angle_gamma   90.00
#
_symmetry.space_group_name_H-M   'P 1'
#
loop_
_entity.id
_entity.type
_entity.pdbx_description
1 polymer ?
#
loop_
_entity_poly.entity_id
_entity_poly.type
_entity_poly.pdbx_seq_one_letter_code
_entity_poly.pdbx_strand_id
1 'polypeptide(L)'
;MYANAFSSGLSVLSVEAFTGTSHTPALPPVFNPTVNTSAKLPAFSGLSASGSDFIGYGFSANWPGNSLTAIVSKGWIGTGTSYALPDLSSLGFPVPATNDPAGYEANAFYSNKPLGTLLAAPNFWKLLATPGIYLRSGTKEGSYTTP
;
A
#
# COMPACT_ATOMS: atom_id res chain seq x y z
N MET A 1 0.26 -21.75 4.62
CA MET A 1 0.29 -20.28 4.41
C MET A 1 0.10 -19.64 5.76
N TYR A 2 0.91 -18.64 6.10
CA TYR A 2 0.75 -17.85 7.32
C TYR A 2 0.63 -16.38 6.94
N ALA A 3 -0.19 -15.65 7.68
CA ALA A 3 -0.31 -14.20 7.61
C ALA A 3 0.00 -13.63 9.00
N ASN A 4 1.04 -12.80 9.10
CA ASN A 4 1.43 -12.16 10.35
C ASN A 4 1.18 -10.66 10.21
N ALA A 5 0.40 -10.09 11.13
CA ALA A 5 0.10 -8.68 11.18
C ALA A 5 0.49 -8.12 12.55
N PHE A 6 1.21 -7.01 12.54
CA PHE A 6 1.59 -6.26 13.74
C PHE A 6 1.07 -4.84 13.57
N SER A 7 0.43 -4.24 14.59
CA SER A 7 -0.23 -2.92 14.47
C SER A 7 -0.02 -2.02 15.69
N SER A 8 0.31 -0.75 15.43
CA SER A 8 0.34 0.36 16.40
C SER A 8 0.10 1.74 15.72
N GLY A 9 -0.79 1.81 14.72
CA GLY A 9 -0.98 2.99 13.84
C GLY A 9 0.03 3.06 12.68
N LEU A 10 0.99 2.14 12.72
CA LEU A 10 1.76 1.59 11.61
C LEU A 10 1.51 0.09 11.64
N SER A 11 1.39 -0.54 10.48
CA SER A 11 1.28 -1.98 10.41
C SER A 11 2.31 -2.61 9.49
N VAL A 12 2.72 -3.82 9.82
CA VAL A 12 3.51 -4.67 8.92
C VAL A 12 2.79 -5.97 8.70
N LEU A 13 2.70 -6.37 7.44
CA LEU A 13 2.10 -7.62 6.98
C LEU A 13 3.18 -8.46 6.31
N SER A 14 3.20 -9.76 6.61
CA SER A 14 3.93 -10.76 5.83
C SER A 14 3.01 -11.94 5.53
N VAL A 15 2.87 -12.25 4.24
CA VAL A 15 2.13 -13.42 3.74
C VAL A 15 3.07 -14.28 2.92
N GLU A 16 3.24 -15.53 3.33
CA GLU A 16 4.04 -16.51 2.60
C GLU A 16 3.58 -17.94 2.84
N ALA A 17 3.87 -18.79 1.86
CA ALA A 17 3.80 -20.23 1.99
C ALA A 17 5.23 -20.81 2.02
N PHE A 18 5.46 -21.78 2.89
CA PHE A 18 6.74 -22.46 3.03
C PHE A 18 6.54 -23.97 3.15
N THR A 19 7.59 -24.72 2.84
CA THR A 19 7.67 -26.16 3.10
C THR A 19 8.52 -26.40 4.33
N GLY A 20 8.04 -27.23 5.27
CA GLY A 20 8.77 -27.56 6.49
C GLY A 20 7.92 -27.45 7.74
N THR A 21 8.50 -27.80 8.90
CA THR A 21 7.82 -27.81 10.20
C THR A 21 7.90 -26.47 10.94
N SER A 22 8.82 -25.59 10.54
CA SER A 22 9.01 -24.27 11.15
C SER A 22 9.48 -23.27 10.10
N HIS A 23 9.09 -22.02 10.29
CA HIS A 23 9.51 -20.89 9.47
C HIS A 23 9.42 -19.61 10.30
N THR A 24 10.45 -18.77 10.20
CA THR A 24 10.44 -17.44 10.80
C THR A 24 10.12 -16.43 9.70
N PRO A 25 8.97 -15.74 9.76
CA PRO A 25 8.62 -14.74 8.77
C PRO A 25 9.63 -13.61 8.77
N ALA A 26 10.14 -13.24 7.60
CA ALA A 26 10.85 -11.98 7.47
C ALA A 26 9.83 -10.83 7.32
N LEU A 27 10.02 -9.78 8.12
CA LEU A 27 9.16 -8.60 8.11
C LEU A 27 9.74 -7.55 7.16
N PRO A 28 8.89 -6.76 6.48
CA PRO A 28 9.36 -5.62 5.71
C PRO A 28 9.91 -4.53 6.64
N PRO A 29 10.76 -3.62 6.14
CA PRO A 29 11.12 -2.40 6.86
C PRO A 29 9.88 -1.60 7.26
N VAL A 30 9.97 -0.90 8.39
CA VAL A 30 8.91 0.03 8.82
C VAL A 30 8.72 1.11 7.75
N PHE A 31 7.47 1.32 7.36
CA PHE A 31 7.10 2.34 6.38
C PHE A 31 6.21 3.40 7.03
N ASN A 32 6.74 4.61 7.20
CA ASN A 32 6.07 5.70 7.91
C ASN A 32 6.21 7.03 7.15
N PRO A 33 5.52 7.18 6.00
CA PRO A 33 5.51 8.45 5.28
C PRO A 33 4.83 9.56 6.10
N THR A 34 5.18 10.80 5.81
CA THR A 34 4.39 11.95 6.23
C THR A 34 3.18 12.08 5.33
N VAL A 35 2.01 12.35 5.92
CA VAL A 35 0.74 12.49 5.20
C VAL A 35 0.22 13.91 5.39
N ASN A 36 0.05 14.63 4.29
CA ASN A 36 -0.57 15.93 4.26
C ASN A 36 -2.05 15.78 3.87
N THR A 37 -2.94 16.18 4.77
CA THR A 37 -4.40 16.15 4.63
C THR A 37 -5.01 17.56 4.54
N SER A 38 -4.21 18.57 4.22
CA SER A 38 -4.66 19.97 4.03
C SER A 38 -5.44 20.20 2.73
N ALA A 39 -5.67 19.15 1.94
CA ALA A 39 -6.49 19.14 0.74
C ALA A 39 -7.52 18.01 0.83
N LYS A 40 -8.50 17.99 -0.09
CA LYS A 40 -9.54 16.94 -0.14
C LYS A 40 -8.99 15.54 -0.36
N LEU A 41 -7.85 15.41 -1.04
CA LEU A 41 -7.14 14.15 -1.24
C LEU A 41 -5.75 14.25 -0.60
N PRO A 42 -5.26 13.16 0.01
CA PRO A 42 -4.00 13.19 0.74
C PRO A 42 -2.79 13.21 -0.21
N ALA A 43 -1.72 13.84 0.27
CA ALA A 43 -0.40 13.75 -0.33
C ALA A 43 0.57 13.08 0.64
N PHE A 44 1.45 12.24 0.10
CA PHE A 44 2.39 11.42 0.85
C PHE A 44 3.81 11.86 0.52
N SER A 45 4.65 12.05 1.54
CA SER A 45 6.06 12.39 1.39
C SER A 45 6.93 11.57 2.35
N GLY A 46 8.25 11.56 2.10
CA GLY A 46 9.15 10.67 2.83
C GLY A 46 9.00 9.20 2.40
N LEU A 47 8.58 8.96 1.15
CA LEU A 47 8.57 7.63 0.56
C LEU A 47 10.01 7.13 0.44
N SER A 48 10.37 6.15 1.29
CA SER A 48 11.76 5.71 1.50
C SER A 48 11.97 4.20 1.39
N ALA A 49 10.92 3.45 1.03
CA ALA A 49 11.03 2.01 0.80
C ALA A 49 12.12 1.68 -0.23
N SER A 50 12.93 0.66 0.08
CA SER A 50 14.14 0.32 -0.67
C SER A 50 14.43 -1.18 -0.60
N GLY A 51 15.46 -1.65 -1.31
CA GLY A 51 15.82 -3.07 -1.37
C GLY A 51 15.46 -3.75 -2.70
N SER A 52 15.98 -4.97 -2.88
CA SER A 52 15.77 -5.78 -4.09
C SER A 52 14.31 -6.16 -4.28
N ASP A 53 13.64 -6.46 -3.17
CA ASP A 53 12.29 -7.02 -3.17
C ASP A 53 11.22 -5.94 -3.15
N PHE A 54 11.59 -4.66 -2.97
CA PHE A 54 10.66 -3.54 -3.08
C PHE A 54 10.12 -3.45 -4.52
N ILE A 55 8.80 -3.50 -4.67
CA ILE A 55 8.14 -3.53 -5.98
C ILE A 55 7.29 -2.30 -6.29
N GLY A 56 6.94 -1.50 -5.28
CA GLY A 56 6.16 -0.28 -5.45
C GLY A 56 5.33 0.10 -4.23
N TYR A 57 4.58 1.19 -4.37
CA TYR A 57 3.69 1.70 -3.36
C TYR A 57 2.21 1.50 -3.75
N GLY A 58 1.35 1.42 -2.75
CA GLY A 58 -0.10 1.56 -2.91
C GLY A 58 -0.59 2.71 -2.06
N PHE A 59 -1.48 3.53 -2.61
CA PHE A 59 -2.08 4.67 -1.92
C PHE A 59 -3.59 4.59 -2.07
N SER A 60 -4.32 4.87 -1.01
CA SER A 60 -5.77 5.01 -1.08
C SER A 60 -6.28 6.15 -0.23
N ALA A 61 -7.44 6.67 -0.63
CA ALA A 61 -8.30 7.51 0.18
C ALA A 61 -9.73 6.98 0.08
N ASN A 62 -10.44 6.97 1.20
CA ASN A 62 -11.83 6.52 1.27
C ASN A 62 -12.68 7.57 1.99
N TRP A 63 -13.92 7.74 1.56
CA TRP A 63 -14.89 8.68 2.11
C TRP A 63 -16.31 8.13 1.86
N PRO A 64 -17.39 8.79 2.32
CA PRO A 64 -18.74 8.22 2.20
C PRO A 64 -19.08 7.80 0.77
N GLY A 65 -19.33 6.50 0.60
CA GLY A 65 -19.74 5.89 -0.66
C GLY A 65 -18.67 5.74 -1.74
N ASN A 66 -17.42 6.15 -1.49
CA ASN A 66 -16.39 6.22 -2.54
C ASN A 66 -14.97 5.93 -2.03
N SER A 67 -14.10 5.54 -2.96
CA SER A 67 -12.66 5.42 -2.71
C SER A 67 -11.86 5.70 -3.98
N LEU A 68 -10.63 6.15 -3.80
CA LEU A 68 -9.64 6.30 -4.86
C LEU A 68 -8.38 5.54 -4.44
N THR A 69 -7.89 4.67 -5.33
CA THR A 69 -6.68 3.89 -5.11
C THR A 69 -5.71 4.08 -6.27
N ALA A 70 -4.43 4.22 -5.97
CA ALA A 70 -3.36 4.25 -6.92
C ALA A 70 -2.26 3.25 -6.54
N ILE A 71 -1.74 2.52 -7.52
CA ILE A 71 -0.59 1.65 -7.34
C ILE A 71 0.54 2.17 -8.20
N VAL A 72 1.67 2.44 -7.58
CA VAL A 72 2.83 3.05 -8.23
C VAL A 72 4.00 2.07 -8.17
N SER A 73 4.39 1.53 -9.31
CA SER A 73 5.53 0.62 -9.39
C SER A 73 6.85 1.31 -9.02
N LYS A 74 7.82 0.56 -8.51
CA LYS A 74 9.19 1.05 -8.28
C LYS A 74 9.81 1.70 -9.51
N GLY A 75 9.53 1.16 -10.71
CA GLY A 75 10.03 1.72 -11.97
C GLY A 75 9.40 3.06 -12.34
N TRP A 76 8.12 3.27 -12.00
CA TRP A 76 7.42 4.52 -12.28
C TRP A 76 7.78 5.62 -11.28
N ILE A 77 7.83 5.30 -9.98
CA ILE A 77 8.21 6.29 -8.95
C ILE A 77 9.68 6.68 -9.08
N GLY A 78 10.53 5.77 -9.57
CA GLY A 78 11.96 6.00 -9.76
C GLY A 78 12.65 6.38 -8.44
N THR A 79 13.23 7.58 -8.40
CA THR A 79 13.85 8.18 -7.20
C THR A 79 12.92 9.15 -6.47
N GLY A 80 11.66 9.26 -6.90
CA GLY A 80 10.66 10.13 -6.28
C GLY A 80 10.37 9.71 -4.83
N THR A 81 10.30 10.70 -3.95
CA THR A 81 10.07 10.51 -2.50
C THR A 81 8.69 11.00 -2.06
N SER A 82 7.82 11.33 -3.01
CA SER A 82 6.47 11.81 -2.74
C SER A 82 5.48 11.38 -3.83
N TYR A 83 4.21 11.29 -3.45
CA TYR A 83 3.10 11.00 -4.33
C TYR A 83 1.83 11.65 -3.78
N ALA A 84 1.07 12.36 -4.61
CA ALA A 84 -0.24 12.89 -4.26
C ALA A 84 -1.32 12.10 -5.00
N LEU A 85 -2.41 11.74 -4.31
CA LEU A 85 -3.54 11.13 -5.00
C LEU A 85 -4.12 12.15 -6.00
N PRO A 86 -4.31 11.77 -7.27
CA PRO A 86 -4.74 12.70 -8.30
C PRO A 86 -6.20 13.09 -8.10
N ASP A 87 -6.50 14.37 -8.26
CA ASP A 87 -7.87 14.85 -8.36
C ASP A 87 -8.41 14.58 -9.78
N LEU A 88 -9.37 13.67 -9.88
CA LEU A 88 -10.00 13.25 -11.13
C LEU A 88 -11.41 13.87 -11.31
N SER A 89 -11.75 14.89 -10.53
CA SER A 89 -13.07 15.56 -10.61
C SER A 89 -13.36 16.17 -11.98
N SER A 90 -12.33 16.63 -12.68
CA SER A 90 -12.45 17.12 -14.08
C SER A 90 -12.87 16.04 -15.07
N LEU A 91 -12.67 14.75 -14.73
CA LEU A 91 -13.12 13.59 -15.50
C LEU A 91 -14.46 13.03 -14.99
N GLY A 92 -15.11 13.71 -14.04
CA GLY A 92 -16.40 13.31 -13.48
C GLY A 92 -16.33 12.32 -12.31
N PHE A 93 -15.14 12.00 -11.81
CA PHE A 93 -15.01 11.14 -10.63
C PHE A 93 -15.28 11.94 -9.34
N PRO A 94 -15.99 11.34 -8.37
CA PRO A 94 -16.25 12.01 -7.10
C PRO A 94 -14.94 12.28 -6.36
N VAL A 95 -14.93 13.39 -5.62
CA VAL A 95 -13.94 13.72 -4.60
C VAL A 95 -14.70 14.04 -3.31
N PRO A 96 -14.06 13.93 -2.13
CA PRO A 96 -14.73 14.25 -0.88
C PRO A 96 -15.35 15.66 -0.87
N ALA A 97 -16.52 15.81 -0.27
CA ALA A 97 -17.07 17.11 0.07
C ALA A 97 -16.28 17.71 1.25
N THR A 98 -16.36 19.02 1.45
CA THR A 98 -15.76 19.66 2.64
C THR A 98 -16.46 19.15 3.90
N ASN A 99 -15.69 18.87 4.95
CA ASN A 99 -16.11 18.23 6.19
C ASN A 99 -16.54 16.75 6.09
N ASP A 100 -16.34 16.10 4.94
CA ASP A 100 -16.50 14.64 4.88
C ASP A 100 -15.45 13.95 5.78
N PRO A 101 -15.85 12.93 6.56
CA PRO A 101 -14.90 12.05 7.21
C PRO A 101 -14.20 11.20 6.15
N ALA A 102 -12.87 11.24 6.14
CA ALA A 102 -12.06 10.50 5.19
C ALA A 102 -10.99 9.65 5.88
N GLY A 103 -10.62 8.56 5.24
CA GLY A 103 -9.50 7.71 5.59
C GLY A 103 -8.42 7.74 4.51
N TYR A 104 -7.20 7.39 4.89
CA TYR A 104 -6.12 7.15 3.96
C TYR A 104 -5.34 5.89 4.32
N GLU A 105 -4.73 5.29 3.32
CA GLU A 105 -3.76 4.20 3.48
C GLU A 105 -2.59 4.40 2.53
N ALA A 106 -1.38 4.15 3.01
CA ALA A 106 -0.18 4.11 2.21
C ALA A 106 0.58 2.82 2.52
N ASN A 107 0.98 2.09 1.48
CA ASN A 107 1.66 0.82 1.55
C ASN A 107 2.98 0.87 0.79
N ALA A 108 4.03 0.28 1.36
CA ALA A 108 5.22 -0.13 0.64
C ALA A 108 5.20 -1.64 0.45
N PHE A 109 5.15 -2.12 -0.79
CA PHE A 109 5.05 -3.54 -1.11
C PHE A 109 6.40 -4.16 -1.43
N TYR A 110 6.61 -5.36 -0.91
CA TYR A 110 7.81 -6.17 -1.13
C TYR A 110 7.43 -7.59 -1.55
N SER A 111 7.98 -8.07 -2.65
CA SER A 111 7.73 -9.41 -3.18
C SER A 111 8.90 -9.90 -4.03
N ASN A 112 9.10 -11.22 -4.06
CA ASN A 112 9.95 -11.87 -5.06
C ASN A 112 9.23 -12.12 -6.40
N LYS A 113 8.01 -11.60 -6.56
CA LYS A 113 7.29 -11.57 -7.84
C LYS A 113 7.11 -10.13 -8.30
N PRO A 114 7.25 -9.85 -9.60
CA PRO A 114 6.97 -8.53 -10.13
C PRO A 114 5.53 -8.10 -9.83
N LEU A 115 5.33 -6.79 -9.61
CA LEU A 115 4.01 -6.22 -9.34
C LEU A 115 2.99 -6.61 -10.42
N GLY A 116 3.36 -6.57 -11.70
CA GLY A 116 2.48 -6.98 -12.80
C GLY A 116 2.02 -8.43 -12.71
N THR A 117 2.88 -9.34 -12.24
CA THR A 117 2.50 -10.75 -12.00
C THR A 117 1.50 -10.88 -10.87
N LEU A 118 1.66 -10.09 -9.79
CA LEU A 118 0.74 -10.10 -8.66
C LEU A 118 -0.64 -9.54 -9.05
N LEU A 119 -0.67 -8.44 -9.80
CA LEU A 119 -1.91 -7.80 -10.24
C LEU A 119 -2.66 -8.59 -11.33
N ALA A 120 -1.93 -9.28 -12.21
CA ALA A 120 -2.52 -10.10 -13.26
C ALA A 120 -2.92 -11.51 -12.78
N ALA A 121 -2.62 -11.88 -11.53
CA ALA A 121 -2.90 -13.20 -11.01
C ALA A 121 -4.43 -13.43 -10.93
N PRO A 122 -5.01 -14.37 -11.69
CA PRO A 122 -6.46 -14.62 -11.65
C PRO A 122 -6.92 -15.17 -10.29
N ASN A 123 -6.00 -15.73 -9.52
CA ASN A 123 -6.20 -16.11 -8.12
C ASN A 123 -4.97 -15.73 -7.31
N PHE A 124 -4.92 -14.48 -6.87
CA PHE A 124 -3.84 -13.94 -6.05
C PHE A 124 -3.51 -14.82 -4.84
N TRP A 125 -4.52 -15.29 -4.11
CA TRP A 125 -4.30 -16.15 -2.94
C TRP A 125 -3.72 -17.52 -3.28
N LYS A 126 -4.06 -18.07 -4.46
CA LYS A 126 -3.46 -19.33 -4.95
C LYS A 126 -1.99 -19.12 -5.33
N LEU A 127 -1.66 -17.96 -5.90
CA LEU A 127 -0.28 -17.58 -6.17
C LEU A 127 0.52 -17.49 -4.86
N LEU A 128 0.03 -16.76 -3.85
CA LEU A 128 0.69 -16.66 -2.54
C LEU A 128 0.73 -17.97 -1.76
N ALA A 129 -0.20 -18.90 -2.03
CA ALA A 129 -0.16 -20.25 -1.46
C ALA A 129 0.94 -21.14 -2.04
N THR A 130 1.57 -20.73 -3.16
CA THR A 130 2.69 -21.47 -3.76
C THR A 130 3.94 -21.29 -2.89
N PRO A 131 4.58 -22.37 -2.41
CA PRO A 131 5.75 -22.26 -1.56
C PRO A 131 6.87 -21.42 -2.18
N GLY A 132 7.48 -20.57 -1.35
CA GLY A 132 8.56 -19.68 -1.75
C GLY A 132 8.10 -18.38 -2.40
N ILE A 133 6.80 -18.16 -2.64
CA ILE A 133 6.25 -16.86 -3.01
C ILE A 133 5.84 -16.10 -1.75
N TYR A 134 6.14 -14.80 -1.70
CA TYR A 134 5.73 -13.94 -0.61
C TYR A 134 5.23 -12.58 -1.08
N LEU A 135 4.37 -11.97 -0.27
CA LEU A 135 4.08 -10.54 -0.29
C LEU A 135 4.22 -10.02 1.14
N ARG A 136 4.93 -8.91 1.28
CA ARG A 136 5.09 -8.18 2.53
C ARG A 136 4.69 -6.73 2.31
N SER A 137 4.09 -6.09 3.30
CA SER A 137 3.84 -4.65 3.27
C SER A 137 4.18 -3.99 4.58
N GLY A 138 4.78 -2.80 4.49
CA GLY A 138 4.72 -1.82 5.56
C GLY A 138 3.62 -0.82 5.23
N THR A 139 2.80 -0.47 6.20
CA THR A 139 1.57 0.28 5.99
C THR A 139 1.44 1.41 7.00
N LYS A 140 0.99 2.58 6.50
CA LYS A 140 0.57 3.73 7.29
C LYS A 140 -0.87 4.06 6.95
N GLU A 141 -1.73 4.09 7.95
CA GLU A 141 -3.13 4.46 7.81
C GLU A 141 -3.49 5.59 8.76
N GLY A 142 -4.65 6.19 8.53
CA GLY A 142 -5.23 7.18 9.42
C GLY A 142 -6.52 7.76 8.86
N SER A 143 -7.08 8.70 9.61
CA SER A 143 -8.30 9.41 9.26
C SER A 143 -8.12 10.91 9.39
N TYR A 144 -8.97 11.65 8.68
CA TYR A 144 -8.99 13.11 8.70
C TYR A 144 -10.38 13.61 8.35
N THR A 145 -10.66 14.86 8.70
CA THR A 145 -11.80 15.60 8.18
C THR A 145 -11.29 16.45 7.03
N THR A 146 -11.94 16.34 5.88
CA THR A 146 -11.57 17.08 4.67
C THR A 146 -11.79 18.59 4.88
N PRO A 147 -10.85 19.43 4.41
CA PRO A 147 -10.89 20.87 4.63
C PRO A 147 -11.96 21.61 3.80
#